data_AF-A0A1T5FLK6-F1
#
_entry.id   AF-A0A1T5FLK6-F1
#
_cell.length_a   1.000
_cell.length_b   1.000
_cell.length_c   1.000
_cell.angle_alpha   90.00
_cell.angle_beta   90.00
_cell.angle_gamma   90.00
#
_symmetry.space_group_name_H-M   'P 1'
#
loop_
_entity.id
_entity.type
_entity.pdbx_description
1 polymer ?
#
loop_
_entity_poly.entity_id
_entity_poly.type
_entity_poly.pdbx_seq_one_letter_code
_entity_poly.pdbx_strand_id
1 'polypeptide(L)'
;MNALFKKLNFKSQKSLLSINHPPSFQVALNDIAADTQIVTEVERAGSISFAIVFVTQQKEIDNIITQLVPKLETDAVLWFCYPKGTSKRYQCDFNRDTGWKILGQYDLEPVRQVAIDEDWSAIRFRHVDHIKQITRRGSMALTDKAKQRTSNKA
;
A
#
# COMPACT_ATOMS: atom_id res chain seq x y z
N MET A 1 18.42 2.84 -9.79
CA MET A 1 17.07 2.56 -9.26
C MET A 1 16.03 2.77 -10.35
N ASN A 2 15.27 1.72 -10.69
CA ASN A 2 14.21 1.76 -11.71
C ASN A 2 13.19 2.88 -11.40
N ALA A 3 12.69 3.54 -12.46
CA ALA A 3 11.68 4.60 -12.37
C ALA A 3 10.43 4.17 -11.58
N LEU A 4 10.08 2.89 -11.57
CA LEU A 4 8.96 2.33 -10.80
C LEU A 4 9.17 2.51 -9.28
N PHE A 5 10.33 2.14 -8.73
CA PHE A 5 10.58 2.26 -7.29
C PHE A 5 10.63 3.71 -6.80
N LYS A 6 11.10 4.63 -7.66
CA LYS A 6 10.99 6.07 -7.39
C LYS A 6 9.53 6.52 -7.30
N LYS A 7 8.65 6.02 -8.19
CA LYS A 7 7.20 6.29 -8.14
C LYS A 7 6.56 5.69 -6.89
N LEU A 8 7.01 4.49 -6.49
CA LEU A 8 6.57 3.78 -5.29
C LEU A 8 7.13 4.34 -3.98
N ASN A 9 7.78 5.51 -4.00
CA ASN A 9 8.33 6.14 -2.79
C ASN A 9 9.37 5.26 -2.06
N PHE A 10 10.05 4.36 -2.78
CA PHE A 10 11.20 3.63 -2.26
C PHE A 10 12.41 4.58 -2.21
N LYS A 11 13.10 4.57 -1.08
CA LYS A 11 14.19 5.48 -0.71
C LYS A 11 15.43 4.70 -0.24
N SER A 12 15.66 3.52 -0.83
CA SER A 12 16.76 2.63 -0.45
C SER A 12 16.61 2.05 0.96
N GLN A 13 15.37 1.72 1.37
CA GLN A 13 15.13 0.93 2.57
C GLN A 13 15.94 -0.38 2.50
N LYS A 14 16.50 -0.83 3.63
CA LYS A 14 17.33 -2.04 3.69
C LYS A 14 16.56 -3.33 3.46
N SER A 15 15.28 -3.31 3.79
CA SER A 15 14.35 -4.41 3.54
C SER A 15 13.09 -3.90 2.84
N LEU A 16 12.50 -4.77 2.04
CA LEU A 16 11.22 -4.57 1.39
C LEU A 16 10.38 -5.83 1.54
N LEU A 17 9.17 -5.69 2.06
CA LEU A 17 8.20 -6.78 2.09
C LEU A 17 7.36 -6.76 0.81
N SER A 18 7.36 -7.84 0.04
CA SER A 18 6.57 -8.03 -1.17
C SER A 18 5.70 -9.27 -1.04
N ILE A 19 4.39 -9.07 -0.89
CA ILE A 19 3.43 -10.17 -0.69
C ILE A 19 2.62 -10.41 -1.96
N ASN A 20 2.49 -11.66 -2.37
CA ASN A 20 1.68 -12.14 -3.51
C ASN A 20 1.98 -11.45 -4.86
N HIS A 21 3.19 -10.93 -5.05
CA HIS A 21 3.51 -10.19 -6.27
C HIS A 21 3.44 -11.09 -7.52
N PRO A 22 2.93 -10.57 -8.65
CA PRO A 22 2.88 -11.33 -9.89
C PRO A 22 4.29 -11.50 -10.48
N PRO A 23 4.48 -12.48 -11.39
CA PRO A 23 5.75 -12.65 -12.10
C PRO A 23 6.23 -11.38 -12.82
N SER A 24 5.30 -10.53 -13.31
CA SER A 24 5.64 -9.24 -13.95
C SER A 24 6.38 -8.29 -12.99
N PHE A 25 6.09 -8.35 -11.69
CA PHE A 25 6.73 -7.50 -10.69
C PHE A 25 8.06 -8.06 -10.18
N GLN A 26 8.32 -9.36 -10.35
CA GLN A 26 9.61 -9.98 -9.98
C GLN A 26 10.78 -9.30 -10.70
N VAL A 27 10.57 -8.90 -11.97
CA VAL A 27 11.58 -8.18 -12.76
C VAL A 27 11.99 -6.88 -12.06
N ALA A 28 11.02 -6.14 -11.53
CA ALA A 28 11.31 -4.92 -10.78
C ALA A 28 12.06 -5.23 -9.48
N LEU A 29 11.64 -6.25 -8.72
CA LEU A 29 12.34 -6.64 -7.47
C LEU A 29 13.82 -6.97 -7.71
N ASN A 30 14.15 -7.60 -8.83
CA ASN A 30 15.53 -7.92 -9.19
C ASN A 30 16.41 -6.65 -9.34
N ASP A 31 15.83 -5.51 -9.76
CA ASP A 31 16.56 -4.25 -9.94
C ASP A 31 17.07 -3.63 -8.62
N ILE A 32 16.53 -4.06 -7.48
CA ILE A 32 16.91 -3.55 -6.15
C ILE A 32 17.47 -4.63 -5.24
N ALA A 33 17.39 -5.91 -5.64
CA ALA A 33 17.77 -7.05 -4.80
C ALA A 33 19.26 -7.09 -4.42
N ALA A 34 20.12 -6.39 -5.17
CA ALA A 34 21.54 -6.27 -4.83
C ALA A 34 21.79 -5.47 -3.54
N ASP A 35 20.94 -4.47 -3.27
CA ASP A 35 21.11 -3.53 -2.15
C ASP A 35 20.01 -3.63 -1.08
N THR A 36 18.96 -4.42 -1.37
CA THR A 36 17.73 -4.51 -0.58
C THR A 36 17.35 -5.95 -0.34
N GLN A 37 17.16 -6.32 0.93
CA GLN A 37 16.62 -7.62 1.29
C GLN A 37 15.13 -7.70 0.92
N ILE A 38 14.79 -8.61 0.01
CA ILE A 38 13.40 -8.88 -0.36
C ILE A 38 12.84 -9.96 0.57
N VAL A 39 11.77 -9.64 1.27
CA VAL A 39 11.04 -10.56 2.14
C VAL A 39 9.66 -10.81 1.53
N THR A 40 9.19 -12.05 1.55
CA THR A 40 7.90 -12.43 0.92
C THR A 40 6.90 -13.05 1.90
N GLU A 41 7.25 -13.12 3.18
CA GLU A 41 6.43 -13.68 4.26
C GLU A 41 6.40 -12.68 5.43
N VAL A 42 5.21 -12.37 5.95
CA VAL A 42 5.06 -11.36 7.01
C VAL A 42 5.74 -11.83 8.30
N GLU A 43 5.71 -13.13 8.57
CA GLU A 43 6.28 -13.78 9.75
C GLU A 43 7.79 -13.56 9.83
N ARG A 44 8.47 -13.62 8.67
CA ARG A 44 9.92 -13.39 8.56
C ARG A 44 10.31 -11.92 8.53
N ALA A 45 9.35 -11.02 8.33
CA ALA A 45 9.62 -9.59 8.39
C ALA A 45 9.85 -9.16 9.85
N GLY A 46 10.93 -8.41 10.07
CA GLY A 46 11.13 -7.65 11.32
C GLY A 46 10.30 -6.38 11.31
N SER A 47 10.93 -5.26 11.65
CA SER A 47 10.37 -3.92 11.44
C SER A 47 10.18 -3.64 9.94
N ILE A 48 8.99 -3.18 9.55
CA ILE A 48 8.60 -2.94 8.15
C ILE A 48 8.57 -1.44 7.88
N SER A 49 9.61 -0.96 7.19
CA SER A 49 9.68 0.42 6.68
C SER A 49 9.07 0.58 5.27
N PHE A 50 8.98 -0.52 4.51
CA PHE A 50 8.38 -0.57 3.18
C PHE A 50 7.68 -1.91 2.95
N ALA A 51 6.41 -1.87 2.57
CA ALA A 51 5.64 -3.03 2.13
C ALA A 51 4.85 -2.74 0.86
N ILE A 52 4.78 -3.75 -0.02
CA ILE A 52 3.92 -3.77 -1.19
C ILE A 52 3.19 -5.11 -1.25
N VAL A 53 1.86 -5.04 -1.32
CA VAL A 53 1.00 -6.21 -1.10
C VAL A 53 0.01 -6.29 -2.24
N PHE A 54 0.08 -7.37 -3.01
CA PHE A 54 -0.81 -7.61 -4.15
C PHE A 54 -2.04 -8.38 -3.67
N VAL A 55 -3.21 -7.83 -3.95
CA VAL A 55 -4.51 -8.33 -3.50
C VAL A 55 -5.51 -8.32 -4.64
N THR A 56 -6.36 -9.34 -4.66
CA THR A 56 -7.46 -9.53 -5.61
C THR A 56 -8.80 -9.71 -4.91
N GLN A 57 -8.78 -10.09 -3.62
CA GLN A 57 -9.98 -10.35 -2.83
C GLN A 57 -10.01 -9.53 -1.54
N GLN A 58 -11.20 -9.09 -1.11
CA GLN A 58 -11.37 -8.33 0.13
C GLN A 58 -10.77 -9.06 1.35
N LYS A 59 -10.99 -10.37 1.42
CA LYS A 59 -10.50 -11.22 2.51
C LYS A 59 -8.98 -11.20 2.65
N GLU A 60 -8.24 -10.99 1.55
CA GLU A 60 -6.78 -10.89 1.59
C GLU A 60 -6.35 -9.61 2.30
N ILE A 61 -7.06 -8.49 2.07
CA ILE A 61 -6.83 -7.23 2.79
C ILE A 61 -7.13 -7.42 4.27
N ASP A 62 -8.29 -8.00 4.59
CA ASP A 62 -8.77 -8.19 5.97
C ASP A 62 -7.78 -9.06 6.78
N ASN A 63 -7.24 -10.11 6.17
CA ASN A 63 -6.27 -10.99 6.82
C ASN A 63 -4.90 -10.33 6.96
N ILE A 64 -4.35 -9.77 5.87
CA ILE A 64 -2.96 -9.31 5.86
C ILE A 64 -2.75 -8.08 6.73
N ILE A 65 -3.75 -7.19 6.82
CA ILE A 65 -3.59 -5.94 7.58
C ILE A 65 -3.40 -6.20 9.08
N THR A 66 -4.09 -7.21 9.62
CA THR A 66 -3.96 -7.61 11.04
C THR A 66 -2.54 -8.05 11.40
N GLN A 67 -1.81 -8.61 10.43
CA GLN A 67 -0.44 -9.09 10.61
C GLN A 67 0.60 -8.01 10.32
N LEU A 68 0.32 -7.11 9.37
CA LEU A 68 1.23 -6.05 8.98
C LEU A 68 1.32 -4.95 10.04
N VAL A 69 0.19 -4.44 10.52
CA VAL A 69 0.13 -3.25 11.38
C VAL A 69 1.04 -3.34 12.61
N PRO A 70 1.09 -4.46 13.36
CA PRO A 70 2.00 -4.60 14.51
C PRO A 70 3.49 -4.49 14.16
N LYS A 71 3.86 -4.68 12.89
CA LYS A 71 5.25 -4.67 12.40
C LYS A 71 5.61 -3.40 11.63
N LEU A 72 4.64 -2.54 11.31
CA LEU A 72 4.90 -1.30 10.57
C LEU A 72 5.69 -0.31 11.42
N GLU A 73 6.72 0.30 10.82
CA GLU A 73 7.32 1.50 11.37
C GLU A 73 6.33 2.67 11.36
N THR A 74 6.57 3.65 12.23
CA THR A 74 5.63 4.76 12.47
C THR A 74 5.25 5.52 11.20
N ASP A 75 6.20 5.71 10.27
CA ASP A 75 5.97 6.34 8.96
C ASP A 75 6.31 5.41 7.77
N ALA A 76 5.94 4.13 7.90
CA ALA A 76 6.19 3.13 6.87
C ALA A 76 5.54 3.49 5.52
N VAL A 77 6.17 3.05 4.43
CA VAL A 77 5.62 3.13 3.08
C VAL A 77 4.84 1.84 2.79
N LEU A 78 3.52 1.90 2.92
CA LEU A 78 2.64 0.77 2.69
C LEU A 78 1.86 0.94 1.37
N TRP A 79 1.97 -0.04 0.48
CA TRP A 79 1.22 -0.10 -0.77
C TRP A 79 0.33 -1.33 -0.84
N PHE A 80 -0.93 -1.14 -1.21
CA PHE A 80 -1.80 -2.21 -1.69
C PHE A 80 -1.94 -2.10 -3.20
N CYS A 81 -1.63 -3.19 -3.90
CA CYS A 81 -1.75 -3.33 -5.34
C CYS A 81 -3.00 -4.15 -5.67
N TYR A 82 -3.77 -3.72 -6.67
CA TYR A 82 -4.97 -4.40 -7.13
C TYR A 82 -5.03 -4.39 -8.66
N PRO A 83 -5.66 -5.40 -9.26
CA PRO A 83 -5.92 -5.42 -10.69
C PRO A 83 -6.73 -4.21 -11.13
N LYS A 84 -6.31 -3.58 -12.22
CA LYS A 84 -7.13 -2.59 -12.89
C LYS A 84 -8.36 -3.27 -13.48
N GLY A 85 -9.49 -2.57 -13.51
CA GLY A 85 -10.69 -3.05 -14.20
C GLY A 85 -10.51 -3.29 -15.71
N THR A 86 -9.44 -2.74 -16.30
CA THR A 86 -9.05 -2.98 -17.70
C THR A 86 -8.14 -4.20 -17.89
N SER A 87 -7.68 -4.85 -16.81
CA SER A 87 -6.86 -6.06 -16.92
C SER A 87 -7.67 -7.18 -17.57
N LYS A 88 -7.04 -7.85 -18.54
CA LYS A 88 -7.60 -9.06 -19.15
C LYS A 88 -7.13 -10.34 -18.45
N ARG A 89 -6.13 -10.22 -17.56
CA ARG A 89 -5.46 -11.36 -16.92
C ARG A 89 -5.95 -11.60 -15.50
N TYR A 90 -6.26 -10.53 -14.78
CA TYR A 90 -6.60 -10.58 -13.36
C TYR A 90 -7.98 -9.99 -13.11
N GLN A 91 -8.71 -10.57 -12.17
CA GLN A 91 -9.99 -10.06 -11.69
C GLN A 91 -9.84 -9.64 -10.23
N CYS A 92 -10.66 -8.68 -9.82
CA CYS A 92 -10.69 -8.17 -8.45
C CYS A 92 -12.14 -7.97 -8.02
N ASP A 93 -12.48 -8.36 -6.79
CA ASP A 93 -13.81 -8.16 -6.21
C ASP A 93 -14.03 -6.71 -5.70
N PHE A 94 -12.98 -5.88 -5.70
CA PHE A 94 -13.03 -4.44 -5.43
C PHE A 94 -12.29 -3.64 -6.51
N ASN A 95 -12.25 -2.32 -6.34
CA ASN A 95 -11.56 -1.41 -7.25
C ASN A 95 -10.86 -0.26 -6.49
N ARG A 96 -10.38 0.73 -7.25
CA ARG A 96 -9.64 1.89 -6.71
C ARG A 96 -10.39 2.68 -5.64
N ASP A 97 -11.71 2.63 -5.63
CA ASP A 97 -12.59 3.41 -4.76
C ASP A 97 -13.33 2.53 -3.73
N THR A 98 -13.18 1.19 -3.77
CA THR A 98 -13.87 0.24 -2.87
C THR A 98 -12.90 -0.71 -2.15
N GLY A 99 -13.35 -1.35 -1.06
CA GLY A 99 -12.59 -2.36 -0.32
C GLY A 99 -11.58 -1.85 0.73
N TRP A 100 -11.21 -0.58 0.67
CA TRP A 100 -10.19 0.01 1.55
C TRP A 100 -10.66 0.37 2.96
N LYS A 101 -11.97 0.26 3.25
CA LYS A 101 -12.57 0.77 4.51
C LYS A 101 -11.93 0.18 5.77
N ILE A 102 -11.56 -1.10 5.74
CA ILE A 102 -10.92 -1.79 6.86
C ILE A 102 -9.60 -1.12 7.30
N LEU A 103 -8.86 -0.52 6.37
CA LEU A 103 -7.61 0.17 6.65
C LEU A 103 -7.80 1.40 7.54
N GLY A 104 -8.98 2.03 7.46
CA GLY A 104 -9.34 3.15 8.34
C GLY A 104 -9.42 2.78 9.81
N GLN A 105 -9.70 1.50 10.14
CA GLN A 105 -9.70 1.01 11.53
C GLN A 105 -8.29 0.96 12.13
N TYR A 106 -7.26 1.00 11.29
CA TYR A 106 -5.85 1.01 11.66
C TYR A 106 -5.21 2.38 11.47
N ASP A 107 -6.03 3.45 11.45
CA ASP A 107 -5.56 4.82 11.27
C ASP A 107 -4.79 5.06 9.96
N LEU A 108 -5.04 4.24 8.93
CA LEU A 108 -4.41 4.35 7.63
C LEU A 108 -5.29 5.11 6.65
N GLU A 109 -4.71 6.11 6.01
CA GLU A 109 -5.36 6.91 4.97
C GLU A 109 -4.69 6.72 3.62
N PRO A 110 -5.45 6.69 2.51
CA PRO A 110 -4.86 6.61 1.19
C PRO A 110 -4.30 7.99 0.79
N VAL A 111 -3.04 8.03 0.37
CA VAL A 111 -2.31 9.28 0.09
C VAL A 111 -1.84 9.43 -1.36
N ARG A 112 -1.74 8.32 -2.11
CA ARG A 112 -1.28 8.34 -3.50
C ARG A 112 -1.77 7.11 -4.25
N GLN A 113 -2.06 7.25 -5.54
CA GLN A 113 -2.28 6.13 -6.45
C GLN A 113 -1.26 6.16 -7.59
N VAL A 114 -0.75 5.01 -8.02
CA VAL A 114 0.14 4.87 -9.18
C VAL A 114 -0.23 3.65 -10.01
N ALA A 115 0.12 3.66 -11.31
CA ALA A 115 0.11 2.44 -12.13
C ALA A 115 1.45 1.71 -11.96
N ILE A 116 1.40 0.39 -11.76
CA ILE A 116 2.58 -0.48 -11.70
C ILE A 116 2.97 -0.88 -13.13
N ASP A 117 2.04 -1.52 -13.84
CA ASP A 117 2.16 -1.98 -15.23
C ASP A 117 0.81 -1.84 -15.94
N GLU A 118 0.55 -2.60 -17.01
CA GLU A 118 -0.74 -2.61 -17.73
C GLU A 118 -1.90 -3.14 -16.87
N ASP A 119 -1.62 -4.11 -16.01
CA ASP A 119 -2.60 -4.90 -15.27
C ASP A 119 -2.83 -4.39 -13.85
N TRP A 120 -1.83 -3.77 -13.20
CA TRP A 120 -1.87 -3.45 -11.78
C TRP A 120 -1.81 -1.95 -11.48
N SER A 121 -2.62 -1.52 -10.52
CA SER A 121 -2.52 -0.22 -9.86
C SER A 121 -2.20 -0.40 -8.39
N ALA A 122 -1.60 0.61 -7.77
CA ALA A 122 -1.27 0.60 -6.36
C ALA A 122 -1.78 1.86 -5.66
N ILE A 123 -2.29 1.71 -4.44
CA ILE A 123 -2.64 2.82 -3.55
C ILE A 123 -1.71 2.77 -2.34
N ARG A 124 -1.06 3.90 -2.08
CA ARG A 124 -0.24 4.09 -0.89
C ARG A 124 -1.13 4.48 0.27
N PHE A 125 -0.96 3.79 1.37
CA PHE A 125 -1.54 4.11 2.65
C PHE A 125 -0.47 4.65 3.59
N ARG A 126 -0.87 5.58 4.45
CA ARG A 126 0.01 6.20 5.44
C ARG A 126 -0.78 6.43 6.72
N HIS A 127 -0.13 6.21 7.86
CA HIS A 127 -0.75 6.51 9.14
C HIS A 127 -1.13 7.99 9.22
N VAL A 128 -2.36 8.27 9.65
CA VAL A 128 -2.99 9.60 9.60
C VAL A 128 -2.18 10.66 10.36
N ASP A 129 -1.53 10.26 11.45
CA ASP A 129 -0.72 11.14 12.29
C ASP A 129 0.55 11.63 11.57
N HIS A 130 1.00 10.94 10.52
CA HIS A 130 2.14 11.35 9.70
C HIS A 130 1.73 12.20 8.48
N ILE A 131 0.43 12.36 8.22
CA ILE A 131 -0.07 13.18 7.12
C ILE A 131 -0.14 14.64 7.56
N LYS A 132 0.70 15.50 6.98
CA LYS A 132 0.74 16.94 7.33
C LYS A 132 -0.56 17.66 6.93
N GLN A 133 -1.00 17.45 5.70
CA GLN A 133 -2.19 18.08 5.15
C GLN A 133 -3.09 17.03 4.50
N ILE A 134 -4.32 16.94 4.98
CA ILE A 134 -5.36 16.13 4.36
C ILE A 134 -6.10 17.05 3.37
N THR A 135 -6.01 16.73 2.09
CA THR A 135 -6.59 17.51 0.99
C THR A 135 -7.88 16.89 0.44
N ARG A 136 -8.19 15.66 0.82
CA ARG A 136 -9.44 14.98 0.45
C ARG A 136 -10.61 15.53 1.26
N ARG A 137 -11.80 15.49 0.65
CA ARG A 137 -13.05 15.83 1.35
C ARG A 137 -13.25 14.88 2.53
N GLY A 138 -13.77 15.39 3.65
CA GLY A 138 -13.99 14.58 4.85
C GLY A 138 -14.91 13.37 4.62
N SER A 139 -15.87 13.46 3.68
CA SER A 139 -16.72 12.34 3.28
C SER A 139 -15.97 11.17 2.64
N MET A 140 -14.72 11.38 2.20
CA MET A 140 -13.84 10.37 1.61
C MET A 140 -12.70 9.95 2.55
N ALA A 141 -12.64 10.50 3.76
CA ALA A 141 -11.66 10.10 4.77
C ALA A 141 -12.05 8.75 5.38
N LEU A 142 -11.09 7.83 5.48
CA LEU A 142 -11.33 6.49 6.02
C LEU A 142 -11.32 6.49 7.55
N THR A 143 -10.49 7.34 8.15
CA THR A 143 -10.23 7.43 9.59
C THR A 143 -11.04 8.55 10.22
N ASP A 144 -11.45 8.36 11.47
CA ASP A 144 -12.17 9.40 12.21
C ASP A 144 -11.28 10.61 12.51
N LYS A 145 -9.99 10.38 12.78
CA LYS A 145 -8.98 11.44 12.90
C LYS A 145 -8.93 12.33 11.66
N ALA A 146 -8.96 11.76 10.46
CA ALA A 146 -8.96 12.56 9.23
C ALA A 146 -10.29 13.28 8.99
N LYS A 147 -11.43 12.67 9.31
CA LYS A 147 -12.75 13.34 9.25
C LYS A 147 -12.78 14.59 10.13
N GLN A 148 -12.31 14.48 11.38
CA GLN A 148 -12.23 15.62 12.31
C GLN A 148 -11.30 16.73 11.80
N ARG A 149 -10.12 16.36 11.26
CA ARG A 149 -9.15 17.32 10.72
C ARG A 149 -9.61 18.03 9.44
N THR A 150 -10.59 17.47 8.73
CA THR A 150 -11.18 18.06 7.52
C THR A 150 -12.45 18.84 7.80
N SER A 151 -13.26 18.46 8.81
CA SER A 151 -14.42 19.24 9.26
C SER A 151 -14.02 20.55 9.92
N ASN A 152 -12.90 20.59 10.65
CA ASN A 152 -12.42 21.81 11.32
C ASN A 152 -11.82 22.86 10.36
N LYS A 153 -11.86 22.60 9.04
CA LYS A 153 -11.42 23.54 7.99
C LYS A 153 -12.58 24.13 7.18
N ALA A 154 -13.82 23.74 7.48
CA ALA A 154 -15.03 24.27 6.85
C ALA A 154 -15.53 25.52 7.59
#